data_AF-A0AB38TK68-F1
#
_entry.id   AF-A0AB38TK68-F1
#
_cell.length_a   1.000
_cell.length_b   1.000
_cell.length_c   1.000
_cell.angle_alpha   90.00
_cell.angle_beta   90.00
_cell.angle_gamma   90.00
#
_symmetry.space_group_name_H-M   'P 1'
#
loop_
_entity.id
_entity.type
_entity.pdbx_description
1 polymer ?
#
loop_
_entity_poly.entity_id
_entity_poly.type
_entity_poly.pdbx_seq_one_letter_code
_entity_poly.pdbx_strand_id
1 'polypeptide(L)'
;MLLPSSFSSDHNCTKLANWQPLCSFHPHKLRLSRELVDHGLRFGPTKQSTRLCFGPIYFLMGHRWEDESLLELGDRPEMPAAILAARAADAMVAGIEADITSGRIGDGSYLPAERELMIAYGVGRGVVREAIARLASRGLVEARPRFRPVARRPGLDAALGALEGIVGHLLSDQAGVKNLYDVRVFLEASLARNAAIHARKEDIAALGAALAMNEAAIPDSQNFYATDVAFHAALYDIARNPVLPVVHKAFTAWLSPQWMRMPRSPERNRVNFLSHREICMAIIERDPDGAERALLNHLSAAWEYVRGTFESREAPEA
;
A
#
# COMPACT_ATOMS: atom_id res chain seq x y z
N MET A 1 -2.19 -30.11 72.50
CA MET A 1 -3.20 -31.07 72.01
C MET A 1 -3.15 -31.02 70.48
N LEU A 2 -2.57 -32.06 69.90
CA LEU A 2 -2.57 -32.51 68.49
C LEU A 2 -2.17 -31.54 67.34
N LEU A 3 -0.91 -31.69 66.92
CA LEU A 3 -0.37 -31.65 65.54
C LEU A 3 -0.80 -32.93 64.75
N PRO A 4 -0.34 -33.25 63.50
CA PRO A 4 0.29 -32.47 62.39
C PRO A 4 -0.16 -32.88 60.95
N SER A 5 0.39 -32.24 59.91
CA SER A 5 1.21 -32.82 58.79
C SER A 5 1.07 -31.95 57.51
N SER A 6 2.07 -31.30 56.90
CA SER A 6 3.48 -31.52 56.54
C SER A 6 3.71 -32.19 55.17
N PHE A 7 4.70 -31.66 54.43
CA PHE A 7 5.39 -32.13 53.21
C PHE A 7 4.75 -31.84 51.84
N SER A 8 5.48 -31.63 50.74
CA SER A 8 6.83 -31.15 50.37
C SER A 8 6.91 -31.35 48.85
N SER A 9 7.74 -30.56 48.17
CA SER A 9 8.17 -30.70 46.78
C SER A 9 8.53 -32.13 46.36
N ASP A 10 8.26 -32.49 45.09
CA ASP A 10 9.32 -33.01 44.21
C ASP A 10 8.95 -33.09 42.72
N HIS A 11 10.02 -33.09 41.93
CA HIS A 11 10.14 -33.00 40.48
C HIS A 11 9.56 -34.23 39.74
N ASN A 12 9.03 -34.05 38.53
CA ASN A 12 9.61 -34.70 37.34
C ASN A 12 9.07 -34.18 35.99
N CYS A 13 9.99 -33.67 35.17
CA CYS A 13 9.96 -33.71 33.72
C CYS A 13 9.80 -35.16 33.23
N THR A 14 9.00 -35.44 32.19
CA THR A 14 9.50 -35.87 30.87
C THR A 14 8.40 -36.38 29.92
N LYS A 15 8.51 -35.89 28.67
CA LYS A 15 8.26 -36.58 27.38
C LYS A 15 6.81 -36.77 26.91
N LEU A 16 6.46 -36.63 25.63
CA LEU A 16 7.16 -36.19 24.40
C LEU A 16 6.09 -36.06 23.27
N ALA A 17 6.34 -35.12 22.37
CA ALA A 17 6.18 -35.21 20.91
C ALA A 17 4.82 -35.59 20.28
N ASN A 18 4.24 -34.64 19.53
CA ASN A 18 4.24 -34.70 18.06
C ASN A 18 3.38 -33.57 17.47
N TRP A 19 4.01 -32.49 17.01
CA TRP A 19 3.43 -31.61 16.00
C TRP A 19 4.52 -31.25 14.99
N GLN A 20 4.55 -32.00 13.90
CA GLN A 20 5.14 -31.56 12.64
C GLN A 20 4.02 -31.11 11.68
N PRO A 21 4.33 -30.21 10.74
CA PRO A 21 3.35 -29.43 10.01
C PRO A 21 2.86 -30.18 8.77
N LEU A 22 1.54 -30.26 8.58
CA LEU A 22 0.95 -30.62 7.29
C LEU A 22 0.51 -29.33 6.59
N CYS A 23 1.46 -28.70 5.89
CA CYS A 23 1.15 -27.82 4.76
C CYS A 23 1.50 -28.57 3.49
N SER A 24 0.51 -29.21 2.87
CA SER A 24 0.60 -29.69 1.50
C SER A 24 -0.46 -28.97 0.66
N PHE A 25 0.06 -28.11 -0.22
CA PHE A 25 -0.62 -27.52 -1.37
C PHE A 25 -1.31 -28.61 -2.21
N HIS A 26 -2.59 -28.43 -2.57
CA HIS A 26 -3.13 -28.70 -3.91
C HIS A 26 -4.60 -28.20 -4.07
N PRO A 27 -5.05 -27.90 -5.32
CA PRO A 27 -6.15 -26.99 -5.61
C PRO A 27 -7.51 -27.68 -5.82
N HIS A 28 -8.57 -26.86 -5.85
CA HIS A 28 -9.96 -27.17 -6.22
C HIS A 28 -10.79 -28.03 -5.24
N LYS A 29 -11.69 -27.37 -4.50
CA LYS A 29 -13.15 -27.60 -4.51
C LYS A 29 -13.84 -26.69 -3.47
N LEU A 30 -14.50 -25.64 -3.96
CA LEU A 30 -15.48 -24.88 -3.19
C LEU A 30 -16.65 -25.83 -2.84
N ARG A 31 -16.77 -26.20 -1.57
CA ARG A 31 -17.96 -26.85 -1.02
C ARG A 31 -18.64 -25.82 -0.12
N LEU A 32 -19.69 -25.20 -0.64
CA LEU A 32 -20.58 -24.32 0.12
C LEU A 32 -21.21 -25.14 1.26
N SER A 33 -20.82 -24.86 2.50
CA SER A 33 -21.53 -25.33 3.69
C SER A 33 -22.81 -24.53 3.86
N ARG A 34 -23.94 -25.24 3.88
CA ARG A 34 -25.25 -24.74 4.31
C ARG A 34 -25.19 -24.35 5.77
N GLU A 35 -25.16 -23.06 6.05
CA GLU A 35 -25.56 -22.48 7.34
C GLU A 35 -25.99 -21.05 7.05
N LEU A 36 -27.32 -20.84 6.94
CA LEU A 36 -28.08 -19.58 7.01
C LEU A 36 -29.47 -19.83 6.42
N VAL A 37 -30.28 -20.60 7.15
CA VAL A 37 -31.74 -20.61 6.98
C VAL A 37 -32.31 -20.39 8.37
N ASP A 38 -32.44 -19.12 8.75
CA ASP A 38 -33.44 -18.65 9.69
C ASP A 38 -33.40 -17.12 9.67
N HIS A 39 -34.15 -16.54 8.74
CA HIS A 39 -34.81 -15.23 8.81
C HIS A 39 -35.54 -15.03 7.47
N GLY A 40 -36.83 -15.38 7.46
CA GLY A 40 -37.65 -15.51 6.26
C GLY A 40 -37.79 -14.23 5.42
N LEU A 41 -36.94 -14.10 4.41
CA LEU A 41 -37.11 -13.14 3.31
C LEU A 41 -37.16 -13.89 1.98
N ARG A 42 -38.32 -13.80 1.31
CA ARG A 42 -38.59 -14.40 0.00
C ARG A 42 -37.85 -13.61 -1.10
N PHE A 43 -37.07 -14.29 -1.94
CA PHE A 43 -36.60 -13.75 -3.21
C PHE A 43 -37.09 -14.64 -4.37
N GLY A 44 -37.90 -14.04 -5.25
CA GLY A 44 -38.35 -14.67 -6.50
C GLY A 44 -37.25 -14.67 -7.57
N PRO A 45 -37.35 -15.52 -8.62
CA PRO A 45 -36.27 -15.70 -9.57
C PRO A 45 -36.25 -14.56 -10.60
N THR A 46 -35.25 -13.69 -10.55
CA THR A 46 -34.93 -12.77 -11.64
C THR A 46 -33.84 -13.36 -12.53
N LYS A 47 -34.21 -13.62 -13.79
CA LYS A 47 -33.32 -14.05 -14.88
C LYS A 47 -32.32 -12.94 -15.20
N GLN A 48 -31.03 -13.13 -14.96
CA GLN A 48 -29.97 -12.53 -15.77
C GLN A 48 -28.80 -13.52 -15.89
N SER A 49 -28.68 -14.13 -17.07
CA SER A 49 -27.56 -14.99 -17.44
C SER A 49 -26.32 -14.15 -17.72
N THR A 50 -25.28 -14.34 -16.93
CA THR A 50 -23.93 -13.86 -17.22
C THR A 50 -23.37 -14.66 -18.41
N ARG A 51 -23.22 -14.04 -19.59
CA ARG A 51 -22.47 -14.65 -20.71
C ARG A 51 -20.97 -14.49 -20.46
N LEU A 52 -20.34 -15.56 -19.99
CA LEU A 52 -18.91 -15.80 -20.12
C LEU A 52 -18.60 -16.01 -21.62
N CYS A 53 -17.86 -15.08 -22.23
CA CYS A 53 -17.35 -15.26 -23.59
C CYS A 53 -16.06 -16.10 -23.54
N PHE A 54 -16.20 -17.41 -23.72
CA PHE A 54 -15.11 -18.25 -24.24
C PHE A 54 -15.22 -18.25 -25.76
N GLY A 55 -14.23 -17.70 -26.47
CA GLY A 55 -14.15 -17.82 -27.92
C GLY A 55 -13.69 -19.22 -28.33
N PRO A 56 -14.22 -19.82 -29.42
CA PRO A 56 -13.64 -21.01 -29.98
C PRO A 56 -12.77 -20.73 -31.23
N ILE A 57 -11.67 -21.47 -31.23
CA ILE A 57 -10.71 -21.75 -32.28
C ILE A 57 -11.42 -22.27 -33.54
N TYR A 58 -11.06 -21.74 -34.71
CA TYR A 58 -11.49 -22.25 -36.02
C TYR A 58 -10.70 -23.51 -36.40
N PHE A 59 -11.37 -24.62 -36.71
CA PHE A 59 -10.88 -25.61 -37.68
C PHE A 59 -12.01 -26.48 -38.27
N LEU A 60 -12.12 -26.39 -39.61
CA LEU A 60 -12.56 -27.37 -40.62
C LEU A 60 -13.63 -28.43 -40.28
N MET A 61 -14.81 -28.29 -40.87
CA MET A 61 -15.37 -29.29 -41.80
C MET A 61 -16.47 -28.65 -42.64
N GLY A 62 -16.36 -28.80 -43.95
CA GLY A 62 -17.31 -28.26 -44.91
C GLY A 62 -18.65 -29.00 -44.82
N HIS A 63 -19.72 -28.25 -44.58
CA HIS A 63 -21.04 -28.59 -45.06
C HIS A 63 -21.72 -27.34 -45.58
N ARG A 64 -21.91 -27.36 -46.89
CA ARG A 64 -22.68 -26.45 -47.72
C ARG A 64 -24.14 -26.50 -47.25
N TRP A 65 -24.62 -25.40 -46.69
CA TRP A 65 -26.04 -25.14 -46.52
C TRP A 65 -26.41 -24.07 -47.55
N GLU A 66 -26.94 -24.53 -48.67
CA GLU A 66 -27.71 -23.70 -49.59
C GLU A 66 -29.07 -23.45 -48.92
N ASP A 67 -29.26 -22.26 -48.38
CA ASP A 67 -30.58 -21.69 -48.24
C ASP A 67 -30.50 -20.20 -48.55
N GLU A 68 -30.94 -19.87 -49.76
CA GLU A 68 -31.15 -18.51 -50.24
C GLU A 68 -32.29 -17.88 -49.44
N SER A 69 -31.95 -17.28 -48.31
CA SER A 69 -32.74 -16.18 -47.75
C SER A 69 -31.81 -15.01 -47.50
N LEU A 70 -31.82 -14.10 -48.48
CA LEU A 70 -31.36 -12.72 -48.32
C LEU A 70 -32.23 -12.07 -47.23
N LEU A 71 -31.88 -12.31 -45.96
CA LEU A 71 -32.20 -11.37 -44.89
C LEU A 71 -31.35 -10.14 -45.16
N GLU A 72 -31.99 -9.11 -45.71
CA GLU A 72 -31.47 -7.77 -45.77
C GLU A 72 -30.72 -7.46 -44.48
N LEU A 73 -29.44 -7.10 -44.60
CA LEU A 73 -28.70 -6.46 -43.53
C LEU A 73 -29.39 -5.12 -43.24
N GLY A 74 -30.47 -5.16 -42.47
CA GLY A 74 -31.04 -4.02 -41.80
C GLY A 74 -29.98 -3.41 -40.91
N ASP A 75 -29.91 -2.08 -40.93
CA ASP A 75 -28.99 -1.23 -40.20
C ASP A 75 -28.48 -1.86 -38.90
N ARG A 76 -27.16 -2.06 -38.82
CA ARG A 76 -26.52 -2.17 -37.51
C ARG A 76 -26.88 -0.87 -36.79
N PRO A 77 -27.44 -0.91 -35.56
CA PRO A 77 -27.81 0.31 -34.87
C PRO A 77 -26.59 1.22 -34.79
N GLU A 78 -26.68 2.41 -35.40
CA GLU A 78 -25.66 3.44 -35.27
C GLU A 78 -25.41 3.67 -33.78
N MET A 79 -24.19 3.39 -33.34
CA MET A 79 -23.84 3.59 -31.95
C MET A 79 -23.85 5.11 -31.69
N PRO A 80 -24.56 5.60 -30.66
CA PRO A 80 -24.61 7.02 -30.33
C PRO A 80 -23.21 7.63 -30.31
N ALA A 81 -23.03 8.79 -30.93
CA ALA A 81 -21.73 9.46 -31.06
C ALA A 81 -20.99 9.64 -29.73
N ALA A 82 -21.72 9.79 -28.61
CA ALA A 82 -21.15 9.85 -27.26
C ALA A 82 -20.45 8.53 -26.84
N ILE A 83 -21.00 7.36 -27.22
CA ILE A 83 -20.41 6.05 -26.93
C ILE A 83 -19.15 5.84 -27.77
N LEU A 84 -19.14 6.30 -29.02
CA LEU A 84 -17.96 6.27 -29.88
C LEU A 84 -16.85 7.20 -29.35
N ALA A 85 -17.22 8.40 -28.91
CA ALA A 85 -16.29 9.35 -28.30
C ALA A 85 -15.68 8.81 -26.99
N ALA A 86 -16.48 8.18 -26.13
CA ALA A 86 -16.00 7.56 -24.90
C ALA A 86 -15.02 6.42 -25.18
N ARG A 87 -15.33 5.53 -26.14
CA ARG A 87 -14.42 4.46 -26.58
C ARG A 87 -13.12 4.98 -27.19
N ALA A 88 -13.20 6.08 -27.95
CA ALA A 88 -12.03 6.71 -28.53
C ALA A 88 -11.15 7.38 -27.46
N ALA A 89 -11.76 8.01 -26.45
CA ALA A 89 -11.05 8.50 -25.27
C ALA A 89 -10.38 7.34 -24.52
N ASP A 90 -11.08 6.22 -24.31
CA ASP A 90 -10.54 5.04 -23.63
C ASP A 90 -9.33 4.43 -24.38
N ALA A 91 -9.43 4.31 -25.71
CA ALA A 91 -8.34 3.83 -26.55
C ALA A 91 -7.12 4.77 -26.51
N MET A 92 -7.35 6.09 -26.52
CA MET A 92 -6.30 7.09 -26.39
C MET A 92 -5.63 7.03 -25.02
N VAL A 93 -6.41 6.93 -23.93
CA VAL A 93 -5.89 6.77 -22.57
C VAL A 93 -5.02 5.51 -22.48
N ALA A 94 -5.52 4.36 -22.93
CA ALA A 94 -4.79 3.10 -22.89
C ALA A 94 -3.49 3.14 -23.70
N GLY A 95 -3.52 3.75 -24.89
CA GLY A 95 -2.33 3.89 -25.74
C GLY A 95 -1.25 4.76 -25.09
N ILE A 96 -1.63 5.94 -24.60
CA ILE A 96 -0.70 6.87 -23.94
C ILE A 96 -0.15 6.27 -22.63
N GLU A 97 -1.00 5.60 -21.84
CA GLU A 97 -0.58 4.92 -20.62
C GLU A 97 0.46 3.82 -20.92
N ALA A 98 0.27 3.05 -21.99
CA ALA A 98 1.24 2.04 -22.43
C ALA A 98 2.57 2.67 -22.89
N ASP A 99 2.51 3.80 -23.59
CA ASP A 99 3.71 4.52 -24.04
C ASP A 99 4.51 5.12 -22.88
N ILE A 100 3.82 5.66 -21.87
CA ILE A 100 4.43 6.17 -20.64
C ILE A 100 5.04 5.02 -19.82
N THR A 101 4.28 3.93 -19.65
CA THR A 101 4.71 2.79 -18.81
C THR A 101 5.89 2.05 -19.43
N SER A 102 5.93 1.94 -20.77
CA SER A 102 7.05 1.35 -21.53
C SER A 102 8.26 2.28 -21.68
N GLY A 103 8.13 3.57 -21.34
CA GLY A 103 9.19 4.57 -21.47
C GLY A 103 9.37 5.13 -22.88
N ARG A 104 8.49 4.80 -23.83
CA ARG A 104 8.43 5.48 -25.15
C ARG A 104 8.16 6.96 -24.99
N ILE A 105 7.30 7.31 -24.05
CA ILE A 105 7.16 8.67 -23.54
C ILE A 105 7.88 8.70 -22.18
N GLY A 106 9.03 9.34 -22.14
CA GLY A 106 9.87 9.39 -20.94
C GLY A 106 9.20 10.15 -19.79
N ASP A 107 9.51 9.77 -18.56
CA ASP A 107 9.09 10.53 -17.38
C ASP A 107 9.63 11.97 -17.45
N GLY A 108 8.77 12.96 -17.19
CA GLY A 108 9.11 14.37 -17.32
C GLY A 108 9.13 14.91 -18.74
N SER A 109 8.91 14.08 -19.76
CA SER A 109 8.80 14.54 -21.15
C SER A 109 7.42 15.14 -21.44
N TYR A 110 7.35 16.04 -22.42
CA TYR A 110 6.07 16.56 -22.87
C TYR A 110 5.30 15.53 -23.69
N LEU A 111 4.01 15.36 -23.40
CA LEU A 111 3.09 14.62 -24.25
C LEU A 111 2.95 15.26 -25.64
N PRO A 112 2.55 14.48 -26.67
CA PRO A 112 1.79 14.88 -27.84
C PRO A 112 1.29 16.32 -27.89
N ALA A 113 1.57 17.15 -28.92
CA ALA A 113 0.82 18.39 -29.03
C ALA A 113 -0.67 18.04 -29.25
N GLU A 114 -1.60 18.83 -28.72
CA GLU A 114 -3.03 18.50 -28.77
C GLU A 114 -3.50 18.20 -30.21
N ARG A 115 -3.01 18.96 -31.19
CA ARG A 115 -3.27 18.74 -32.62
C ARG A 115 -2.68 17.43 -33.16
N GLU A 116 -1.50 17.03 -32.69
CA GLU A 116 -0.87 15.76 -33.07
C GLU A 116 -1.68 14.58 -32.53
N LEU A 117 -2.17 14.68 -31.28
CA LEU A 117 -3.01 13.67 -30.66
C LEU A 117 -4.37 13.54 -31.38
N MET A 118 -4.97 14.65 -31.79
CA MET A 118 -6.20 14.64 -32.61
C MET A 118 -6.00 13.87 -33.91
N ILE A 119 -4.86 14.08 -34.59
CA ILE A 119 -4.53 13.40 -35.85
C ILE A 119 -4.23 11.92 -35.60
N ALA A 120 -3.40 11.60 -34.61
CA ALA A 120 -2.95 10.24 -34.32
C ALA A 120 -4.10 9.31 -33.92
N TYR A 121 -5.09 9.82 -33.18
CA TYR A 121 -6.22 9.03 -32.70
C TYR A 121 -7.52 9.27 -33.49
N GLY A 122 -7.53 10.19 -34.46
CA GLY A 122 -8.71 10.50 -35.27
C GLY A 122 -9.87 11.10 -34.47
N VAL A 123 -9.57 11.88 -33.43
CA VAL A 123 -10.54 12.39 -32.46
C VAL A 123 -10.60 13.92 -32.40
N GLY A 124 -11.74 14.45 -31.95
CA GLY A 124 -11.91 15.88 -31.72
C GLY A 124 -11.21 16.38 -30.46
N ARG A 125 -11.06 17.71 -30.37
CA ARG A 125 -10.42 18.42 -29.24
C ARG A 125 -11.00 18.08 -27.86
N GLY A 126 -12.33 17.91 -27.79
CA GLY A 126 -13.02 17.55 -26.54
C GLY A 126 -12.58 16.20 -25.99
N VAL A 127 -12.47 15.19 -26.87
CA VAL A 127 -12.02 13.83 -26.54
C VAL A 127 -10.56 13.83 -26.08
N VAL A 128 -9.69 14.59 -26.74
CA VAL A 128 -8.29 14.75 -26.32
C VAL A 128 -8.19 15.36 -24.92
N ARG A 129 -8.96 16.42 -24.64
CA ARG A 129 -8.95 17.05 -23.31
C ARG A 129 -9.49 16.14 -22.23
N GLU A 130 -10.53 15.36 -22.52
CA GLU A 130 -11.06 14.36 -21.60
C GLU A 130 -10.04 13.25 -21.33
N ALA A 131 -9.39 12.71 -22.37
CA ALA A 131 -8.35 11.71 -22.21
C ALA A 131 -7.17 12.24 -21.37
N ILE A 132 -6.72 13.46 -21.62
CA ILE A 132 -5.67 14.12 -20.81
C ILE A 132 -6.12 14.30 -19.35
N ALA A 133 -7.37 14.71 -19.11
CA ALA A 133 -7.90 14.85 -17.76
C ALA A 133 -7.95 13.51 -17.02
N ARG A 134 -8.35 12.42 -17.69
CA ARG A 134 -8.36 11.05 -17.13
C ARG A 134 -6.95 10.53 -16.85
N LEU A 135 -5.99 10.80 -17.74
CA LEU A 135 -4.58 10.47 -17.50
C LEU A 135 -4.03 11.26 -16.31
N ALA A 136 -4.40 12.54 -16.17
CA ALA A 136 -4.01 13.37 -15.04
C ALA A 136 -4.60 12.86 -13.72
N SER A 137 -5.87 12.44 -13.69
CA SER A 137 -6.47 11.85 -12.49
C SER A 137 -5.83 10.51 -12.09
N ARG A 138 -5.18 9.81 -13.04
CA ARG A 138 -4.39 8.59 -12.78
C ARG A 138 -2.94 8.88 -12.38
N GLY A 139 -2.54 10.15 -12.29
CA GLY A 139 -1.16 10.54 -12.01
C GLY A 139 -0.17 10.25 -13.15
N LEU A 140 -0.68 9.96 -14.36
CA LEU A 140 0.13 9.66 -15.55
C LEU A 140 0.58 10.93 -16.27
N VAL A 141 -0.06 12.06 -15.97
CA VAL A 141 0.16 13.33 -16.64
C VAL A 141 0.01 14.48 -15.65
N GLU A 142 0.94 15.41 -15.66
CA GLU A 142 0.76 16.71 -15.02
C GLU A 142 0.25 17.72 -16.07
N ALA A 143 -1.00 18.17 -15.91
CA ALA A 143 -1.63 19.15 -16.78
C ALA A 143 -1.77 20.51 -16.05
N ARG A 144 -1.19 21.57 -16.63
CA ARG A 144 -1.38 22.95 -16.14
C ARG A 144 -2.09 23.80 -17.21
N PRO A 145 -2.98 24.72 -16.83
CA PRO A 145 -3.66 25.59 -17.79
C PRO A 145 -2.64 26.31 -18.70
N ARG A 146 -2.84 26.22 -20.02
CA ARG A 146 -1.99 26.84 -21.06
C ARG A 146 -0.56 26.27 -21.20
N PHE A 147 -0.21 25.19 -20.50
CA PHE A 147 1.05 24.48 -20.69
C PHE A 147 0.81 23.13 -21.37
N ARG A 148 1.82 22.65 -22.12
CA ARG A 148 1.79 21.31 -22.71
C ARG A 148 1.85 20.29 -21.56
N PRO A 149 0.99 19.26 -21.54
CA PRO A 149 0.98 18.29 -20.45
C PRO A 149 2.31 17.53 -20.40
N VAL A 150 2.76 17.22 -19.19
CA VAL A 150 4.02 16.50 -18.95
C VAL A 150 3.69 15.08 -18.52
N ALA A 151 4.27 14.09 -19.19
CA ALA A 151 4.13 12.70 -18.81
C ALA A 151 4.79 12.44 -17.47
N ARG A 152 4.09 11.67 -16.64
CA ARG A 152 4.56 11.16 -15.36
C ARG A 152 4.46 9.66 -15.41
N ARG A 153 5.56 8.95 -15.17
CA ARG A 153 5.47 7.50 -15.05
C ARG A 153 4.69 7.18 -13.77
N PRO A 154 3.63 6.35 -13.82
CA PRO A 154 2.92 5.95 -12.61
C PRO A 154 3.86 5.11 -11.76
N GLY A 155 4.53 5.77 -10.82
CA GLY A 155 5.25 5.12 -9.74
C GLY A 155 4.30 4.87 -8.59
N LEU A 156 4.73 4.00 -7.67
CA LEU A 156 4.04 3.83 -6.39
C LEU A 156 3.92 5.18 -5.63
N ASP A 157 4.85 6.10 -5.84
CA ASP A 157 4.78 7.48 -5.35
C ASP A 157 3.55 8.25 -5.88
N ALA A 158 3.22 8.13 -7.17
CA ALA A 158 2.08 8.81 -7.77
C ALA A 158 0.75 8.23 -7.27
N ALA A 159 0.70 6.91 -7.05
CA ALA A 159 -0.46 6.24 -6.47
C ALA A 159 -0.70 6.68 -5.01
N LEU A 160 0.36 6.83 -4.20
CA LEU A 160 0.22 7.33 -2.83
C LEU A 160 -0.14 8.82 -2.79
N GLY A 161 0.38 9.63 -3.71
CA GLY A 161 -0.04 11.04 -3.87
C GLY A 161 -1.52 11.19 -4.22
N ALA A 162 -2.07 10.30 -5.07
CA ALA A 162 -3.50 10.30 -5.39
C ALA A 162 -4.39 10.00 -4.18
N LEU A 163 -3.87 9.30 -3.16
CA LEU A 163 -4.58 9.01 -1.91
C LEU A 163 -4.51 10.17 -0.91
N GLU A 164 -3.62 11.15 -1.10
CA GLU A 164 -3.33 12.20 -0.10
C GLU A 164 -4.58 12.97 0.36
N GLY A 165 -5.50 13.31 -0.57
CA GLY A 165 -6.75 13.99 -0.22
C GLY A 165 -7.71 13.13 0.63
N ILE A 166 -7.83 11.83 0.31
CA ILE A 166 -8.68 10.89 1.06
C ILE A 166 -8.06 10.62 2.43
N VAL A 167 -6.74 10.41 2.46
CA VAL A 167 -5.99 10.18 3.68
C VAL A 167 -6.05 11.42 4.59
N GLY A 168 -5.96 12.63 4.04
CA GLY A 168 -6.15 13.86 4.82
C GLY A 168 -7.48 13.91 5.57
N HIS A 169 -8.58 13.46 4.95
CA HIS A 169 -9.87 13.35 5.63
C HIS A 169 -9.86 12.26 6.72
N LEU A 170 -9.29 11.08 6.42
CA LEU A 170 -9.20 9.99 7.38
C LEU A 170 -8.35 10.36 8.59
N LEU A 171 -7.30 11.18 8.43
CA LEU A 171 -6.38 11.59 9.49
C LEU A 171 -6.79 12.91 10.16
N SER A 172 -8.03 13.36 9.98
CA SER A 172 -8.52 14.63 10.53
C SER A 172 -8.74 14.59 12.05
N ASP A 173 -8.87 13.40 12.63
CA ASP A 173 -9.04 13.17 14.06
C ASP A 173 -8.02 12.16 14.61
N GLN A 174 -8.04 12.00 15.94
CA GLN A 174 -7.13 11.11 16.65
C GLN A 174 -7.34 9.63 16.29
N ALA A 175 -8.59 9.20 16.05
CA ALA A 175 -8.91 7.82 15.76
C ALA A 175 -8.35 7.39 14.40
N GLY A 176 -8.47 8.27 13.41
CA GLY A 176 -7.86 8.10 12.10
C GLY A 176 -6.34 7.98 12.15
N VAL A 177 -5.69 8.90 12.87
CA VAL A 177 -4.23 8.85 13.06
C VAL A 177 -3.81 7.60 13.80
N LYS A 178 -4.57 7.14 14.81
CA LYS A 178 -4.31 5.88 15.50
C LYS A 178 -4.40 4.69 14.56
N ASN A 179 -5.44 4.61 13.74
CA ASN A 179 -5.61 3.51 12.78
C ASN A 179 -4.40 3.42 11.83
N LEU A 180 -3.94 4.57 11.30
CA LEU A 180 -2.75 4.58 10.44
C LEU A 180 -1.48 4.20 11.22
N TYR A 181 -1.35 4.70 12.44
CA TYR A 181 -0.22 4.37 13.30
C TYR A 181 -0.17 2.87 13.65
N ASP A 182 -1.30 2.21 13.84
CA ASP A 182 -1.36 0.77 14.07
C ASP A 182 -0.87 -0.03 12.85
N VAL A 183 -1.22 0.41 11.63
CA VAL A 183 -0.67 -0.19 10.41
C VAL A 183 0.85 -0.04 10.37
N ARG A 184 1.38 1.13 10.75
CA ARG A 184 2.83 1.34 10.89
C ARG A 184 3.43 0.36 11.90
N VAL A 185 2.82 0.19 13.07
CA VAL A 185 3.27 -0.74 14.12
C VAL A 185 3.35 -2.17 13.59
N PHE A 186 2.27 -2.67 12.96
CA PHE A 186 2.25 -4.03 12.41
C PHE A 186 3.35 -4.26 11.38
N LEU A 187 3.53 -3.29 10.48
CA LEU A 187 4.50 -3.42 9.39
C LEU A 187 5.93 -3.35 9.92
N GLU A 188 6.26 -2.32 10.69
CA GLU A 188 7.62 -2.14 11.16
C GLU A 188 8.05 -3.25 12.14
N ALA A 189 7.15 -3.75 13.00
CA ALA A 189 7.45 -4.87 13.91
C ALA A 189 7.86 -6.12 13.13
N SER A 190 7.12 -6.40 12.06
CA SER A 190 7.44 -7.48 11.14
C SER A 190 8.76 -7.24 10.39
N LEU A 191 9.06 -6.00 10.01
CA LEU A 191 10.32 -5.63 9.36
C LEU A 191 11.52 -5.79 10.29
N ALA A 192 11.41 -5.38 11.55
CA ALA A 192 12.47 -5.58 12.54
C ALA A 192 12.76 -7.07 12.77
N ARG A 193 11.70 -7.88 12.92
CA ARG A 193 11.80 -9.34 12.99
C ARG A 193 12.47 -9.93 11.75
N ASN A 194 12.02 -9.50 10.56
CA ASN A 194 12.56 -9.96 9.28
C ASN A 194 14.04 -9.60 9.13
N ALA A 195 14.43 -8.39 9.54
CA ALA A 195 15.80 -7.91 9.52
C ALA A 195 16.72 -8.78 10.39
N ALA A 196 16.29 -9.14 11.60
CA ALA A 196 17.05 -10.04 12.45
C ALA A 196 17.36 -11.38 11.76
N ILE A 197 16.41 -11.92 10.98
CA ILE A 197 16.58 -13.21 10.26
C ILE A 197 17.42 -13.05 8.99
N HIS A 198 17.20 -12.00 8.21
CA HIS A 198 17.65 -11.94 6.81
C HIS A 198 18.70 -10.86 6.50
N ALA A 199 18.94 -9.90 7.40
CA ALA A 199 19.88 -8.81 7.12
C ALA A 199 21.26 -9.34 6.74
N ARG A 200 21.85 -8.82 5.67
CA ARG A 200 23.22 -9.14 5.25
C ARG A 200 24.20 -8.21 5.95
N LYS A 201 25.50 -8.47 5.79
CA LYS A 201 26.55 -7.65 6.41
C LYS A 201 26.46 -6.17 6.00
N GLU A 202 26.15 -5.91 4.73
CA GLU A 202 25.94 -4.55 4.20
C GLU A 202 24.71 -3.88 4.82
N ASP A 203 23.64 -4.64 5.05
CA ASP A 203 22.40 -4.14 5.63
C ASP A 203 22.62 -3.78 7.12
N ILE A 204 23.35 -4.61 7.87
CA ILE A 204 23.76 -4.33 9.27
C ILE A 204 24.67 -3.10 9.33
N ALA A 205 25.62 -2.97 8.41
CA ALA A 205 26.51 -1.80 8.35
C ALA A 205 25.72 -0.51 8.07
N ALA A 206 24.75 -0.55 7.15
CA ALA A 206 23.89 0.59 6.85
C ALA A 206 23.01 0.97 8.06
N LEU A 207 22.41 -0.01 8.74
CA LEU A 207 21.61 0.22 9.93
C LEU A 207 22.46 0.83 11.07
N GLY A 208 23.68 0.32 11.28
CA GLY A 208 24.62 0.87 12.27
C GLY A 208 25.06 2.30 11.94
N ALA A 209 25.28 2.61 10.66
CA ALA A 209 25.58 3.97 10.22
C ALA A 209 24.41 4.93 10.47
N ALA A 210 23.17 4.51 10.17
CA ALA A 210 21.98 5.30 10.47
C ALA A 210 21.80 5.54 11.97
N LEU A 211 22.06 4.53 12.81
CA LEU A 211 22.04 4.65 14.27
C LEU A 211 23.08 5.66 14.78
N ALA A 212 24.32 5.60 14.26
CA ALA A 212 25.39 6.53 14.65
C ALA A 212 25.07 7.98 14.27
N MET A 213 24.46 8.20 13.09
CA MET A 213 23.97 9.52 12.69
C MET A 213 22.86 10.01 13.63
N ASN A 214 21.96 9.13 14.06
CA ASN A 214 20.90 9.46 15.00
C ASN A 214 21.43 9.81 16.39
N GLU A 215 22.46 9.10 16.88
CA GLU A 215 23.16 9.43 18.13
C GLU A 215 23.79 10.83 18.08
N ALA A 216 24.54 11.12 17.02
CA ALA A 216 25.21 12.40 16.84
C ALA A 216 24.22 13.58 16.76
N ALA A 217 22.98 13.32 16.32
CA ALA A 217 21.94 14.32 16.18
C ALA A 217 21.16 14.60 17.48
N ILE A 218 21.40 13.87 18.59
CA ILE A 218 20.67 14.05 19.86
C ILE A 218 20.55 15.53 20.31
N PRO A 219 21.60 16.38 20.23
CA PRO A 219 21.49 17.78 20.65
C PRO A 219 20.63 18.68 19.74
N ASP A 220 20.40 18.28 18.48
CA ASP A 220 19.65 19.03 17.48
C ASP A 220 18.38 18.26 17.10
N SER A 221 17.23 18.64 17.68
CA SER A 221 15.96 17.95 17.41
C SER A 221 15.49 17.99 15.95
N GLN A 222 15.87 18.99 15.16
CA GLN A 222 15.49 19.03 13.75
C GLN A 222 16.28 17.98 12.97
N ASN A 223 17.61 17.93 13.18
CA ASN A 223 18.45 16.90 12.58
C ASN A 223 18.12 15.49 13.13
N PHE A 224 17.81 15.39 14.43
CA PHE A 224 17.43 14.12 15.06
C PHE A 224 16.22 13.51 14.38
N TYR A 225 15.20 14.31 14.08
CA TYR A 225 14.01 13.84 13.38
C TYR A 225 14.32 13.35 11.95
N ALA A 226 15.21 14.02 11.22
CA ALA A 226 15.64 13.55 9.90
C ALA A 226 16.39 12.20 9.98
N THR A 227 17.27 12.05 10.98
CA THR A 227 18.01 10.80 11.20
C THR A 227 17.15 9.67 11.79
N ASP A 228 16.09 9.99 12.53
CA ASP A 228 15.06 9.04 13.01
C ASP A 228 14.32 8.42 11.82
N VAL A 229 13.84 9.26 10.89
CA VAL A 229 13.22 8.80 9.64
C VAL A 229 14.18 7.94 8.82
N ALA A 230 15.47 8.28 8.80
CA ALA A 230 16.49 7.51 8.08
C ALA A 230 16.79 6.15 8.74
N PHE A 231 16.80 6.07 10.08
CA PHE A 231 16.95 4.82 10.80
C PHE A 231 15.80 3.86 10.50
N HIS A 232 14.55 4.36 10.54
CA HIS A 232 13.39 3.58 10.15
C HIS A 232 13.44 3.17 8.68
N ALA A 233 13.82 4.08 7.76
CA ALA A 233 13.97 3.78 6.34
C ALA A 233 14.92 2.60 6.08
N ALA A 234 16.03 2.54 6.84
CA ALA A 234 16.97 1.44 6.72
C ALA A 234 16.31 0.07 6.96
N LEU A 235 15.36 -0.06 7.90
CA LEU A 235 14.61 -1.31 8.12
C LEU A 235 13.76 -1.72 6.90
N TYR A 236 13.13 -0.76 6.23
CA TYR A 236 12.33 -1.01 5.02
C TYR A 236 13.19 -1.50 3.85
N ASP A 237 14.43 -1.03 3.76
CA ASP A 237 15.36 -1.41 2.69
C ASP A 237 15.89 -2.85 2.81
N ILE A 238 15.99 -3.38 4.04
CA ILE A 238 16.54 -4.73 4.31
C ILE A 238 15.75 -5.82 3.57
N ALA A 239 14.42 -5.69 3.51
CA ALA A 239 13.54 -6.66 2.87
C ALA A 239 13.64 -6.68 1.33
N ARG A 240 14.36 -5.73 0.72
CA ARG A 240 14.61 -5.63 -0.74
C ARG A 240 13.32 -5.66 -1.57
N ASN A 241 12.23 -5.17 -1.01
CA ASN A 241 10.96 -5.00 -1.72
C ASN A 241 10.78 -3.52 -2.09
N PRO A 242 10.73 -3.15 -3.38
CA PRO A 242 10.65 -1.75 -3.81
C PRO A 242 9.36 -1.04 -3.39
N VAL A 243 8.34 -1.78 -2.91
CA VAL A 243 7.11 -1.21 -2.38
C VAL A 243 7.33 -0.59 -1.00
N LEU A 244 8.19 -1.20 -0.18
CA LEU A 244 8.38 -0.86 1.22
C LEU A 244 8.91 0.58 1.45
N PRO A 245 9.97 1.04 0.76
CA PRO A 245 10.47 2.41 0.93
C PRO A 245 9.42 3.48 0.60
N VAL A 246 8.54 3.17 -0.35
CA VAL A 246 7.48 4.10 -0.78
C VAL A 246 6.35 4.14 0.25
N VAL A 247 6.02 3.01 0.89
CA VAL A 247 5.12 2.96 2.05
C VAL A 247 5.69 3.76 3.22
N HIS A 248 7.00 3.62 3.53
CA HIS A 248 7.66 4.41 4.57
C HIS A 248 7.56 5.92 4.32
N LYS A 249 7.82 6.34 3.07
CA LYS A 249 7.69 7.73 2.65
C LYS A 249 6.26 8.26 2.85
N ALA A 250 5.24 7.45 2.55
CA ALA A 250 3.86 7.83 2.81
C ALA A 250 3.53 7.94 4.30
N PHE A 251 3.94 6.99 5.15
CA PHE A 251 3.78 7.15 6.60
C PHE A 251 4.46 8.42 7.10
N THR A 252 5.67 8.69 6.61
CA THR A 252 6.43 9.89 6.97
C THR A 252 5.66 11.16 6.60
N ALA A 253 5.16 11.24 5.37
CA ALA A 253 4.39 12.39 4.90
C ALA A 253 3.09 12.58 5.71
N TRP A 254 2.34 11.51 5.92
CA TRP A 254 1.02 11.55 6.54
C TRP A 254 1.06 11.80 8.05
N LEU A 255 2.08 11.32 8.76
CA LEU A 255 2.22 11.50 10.22
C LEU A 255 3.07 12.72 10.61
N SER A 256 3.81 13.32 9.67
CA SER A 256 4.62 14.53 9.89
C SER A 256 3.89 15.67 10.60
N PRO A 257 2.62 16.00 10.28
CA PRO A 257 1.90 17.05 11.00
C PRO A 257 1.84 16.84 12.51
N GLN A 258 1.68 15.60 12.97
CA GLN A 258 1.65 15.30 14.41
C GLN A 258 3.07 15.31 15.00
N TRP A 259 4.04 14.76 14.30
CA TRP A 259 5.44 14.78 14.76
C TRP A 259 6.01 16.20 14.90
N MET A 260 5.58 17.14 14.06
CA MET A 260 5.96 18.56 14.18
C MET A 260 5.38 19.23 15.42
N ARG A 261 4.28 18.72 15.97
CA ARG A 261 3.61 19.24 17.19
C ARG A 261 4.17 18.64 18.48
N MET A 262 4.97 17.58 18.39
CA MET A 262 5.51 16.91 19.56
C MET A 262 6.59 17.75 20.26
N PRO A 263 6.69 17.68 21.60
CA PRO A 263 7.77 18.32 22.34
C PRO A 263 9.14 17.87 21.85
N ARG A 264 10.06 18.82 21.70
CA ARG A 264 11.43 18.60 21.22
C ARG A 264 12.42 18.91 22.34
N SER A 265 13.21 17.92 22.74
CA SER A 265 14.29 18.10 23.70
C SER A 265 15.40 17.07 23.48
N PRO A 266 16.66 17.39 23.82
CA PRO A 266 17.75 16.41 23.79
C PRO A 266 17.50 15.18 24.67
N GLU A 267 16.84 15.37 25.83
CA GLU A 267 16.47 14.26 26.72
C GLU A 267 15.54 13.26 26.02
N ARG A 268 14.49 13.76 25.35
CA ARG A 268 13.56 12.93 24.59
C ARG A 268 14.26 12.24 23.42
N ASN A 269 15.10 12.97 22.69
CA ASN A 269 15.88 12.41 21.58
C ASN A 269 16.77 11.26 22.08
N ARG A 270 17.39 11.42 23.26
CA ARG A 270 18.23 10.39 23.86
C ARG A 270 17.46 9.14 24.26
N VAL A 271 16.26 9.28 24.84
CA VAL A 271 15.37 8.13 25.10
C VAL A 271 15.03 7.39 23.80
N ASN A 272 14.67 8.13 22.75
CA ASN A 272 14.31 7.55 21.46
C ASN A 272 15.50 6.84 20.79
N PHE A 273 16.70 7.42 20.86
CA PHE A 273 17.94 6.79 20.42
C PHE A 273 18.23 5.48 21.16
N LEU A 274 18.02 5.43 22.47
CA LEU A 274 18.24 4.19 23.25
C LEU A 274 17.32 3.06 22.76
N SER A 275 16.06 3.36 22.44
CA SER A 275 15.15 2.40 21.81
C SER A 275 15.65 1.94 20.43
N HIS A 276 16.12 2.85 19.58
CA HIS A 276 16.74 2.49 18.28
C HIS A 276 17.95 1.57 18.45
N ARG A 277 18.78 1.84 19.47
CA ARG A 277 19.94 1.01 19.80
C ARG A 277 19.51 -0.40 20.20
N GLU A 278 18.47 -0.56 21.01
CA GLU A 278 17.94 -1.88 21.39
C GLU A 278 17.46 -2.67 20.16
N ILE A 279 16.74 -2.03 19.25
CA ILE A 279 16.30 -2.64 17.99
C ILE A 279 17.50 -3.10 17.15
N CYS A 280 18.48 -2.22 16.96
CA CYS A 280 19.68 -2.50 16.17
C CYS A 280 20.49 -3.66 16.77
N MET A 281 20.67 -3.67 18.10
CA MET A 281 21.38 -4.74 18.80
C MET A 281 20.68 -6.09 18.64
N ALA A 282 19.36 -6.15 18.80
CA ALA A 282 18.61 -7.40 18.62
C ALA A 282 18.73 -7.94 17.17
N ILE A 283 18.75 -7.05 16.17
CA ILE A 283 18.98 -7.43 14.77
C ILE A 283 20.41 -7.98 14.58
N ILE A 284 21.42 -7.34 15.16
CA ILE A 284 22.83 -7.79 15.10
C ILE A 284 23.00 -9.16 15.76
N GLU A 285 22.34 -9.37 16.91
CA GLU A 285 22.37 -10.61 17.68
C GLU A 285 21.52 -11.73 17.07
N ARG A 286 20.80 -11.46 15.96
CA ARG A 286 19.89 -12.41 15.29
C ARG A 286 18.76 -12.89 16.20
N ASP A 287 18.27 -12.01 17.07
CA ASP A 287 17.10 -12.27 17.92
C ASP A 287 15.83 -11.66 17.29
N PRO A 288 15.06 -12.42 16.49
CA PRO A 288 13.84 -11.92 15.87
C PRO A 288 12.77 -11.51 16.88
N ASP A 289 12.62 -12.26 17.97
CA ASP A 289 11.62 -11.93 18.99
C ASP A 289 12.04 -10.68 19.77
N GLY A 290 13.34 -10.52 20.04
CA GLY A 290 13.92 -9.32 20.64
C GLY A 290 13.75 -8.08 19.78
N ALA A 291 14.03 -8.19 18.48
CA ALA A 291 13.90 -7.08 17.54
C ALA A 291 12.45 -6.60 17.42
N GLU A 292 11.51 -7.55 17.33
CA GLU A 292 10.08 -7.26 17.32
C GLU A 292 9.62 -6.57 18.61
N ARG A 293 9.96 -7.13 19.78
CA ARG A 293 9.60 -6.55 21.08
C ARG A 293 10.18 -5.14 21.27
N ALA A 294 11.46 -4.95 20.95
CA ALA A 294 12.12 -3.65 21.07
C ALA A 294 11.43 -2.59 20.22
N LEU A 295 11.04 -2.94 18.98
CA LEU A 295 10.35 -2.00 18.11
C LEU A 295 8.89 -1.76 18.52
N LEU A 296 8.17 -2.77 19.02
CA LEU A 296 6.85 -2.57 19.60
C LEU A 296 6.88 -1.61 20.80
N ASN A 297 7.88 -1.75 21.69
CA ASN A 297 8.07 -0.85 22.82
C ASN A 297 8.37 0.57 22.35
N HIS A 298 9.29 0.74 21.39
CA HIS A 298 9.64 2.02 20.77
C HIS A 298 8.42 2.75 20.21
N LEU A 299 7.65 2.06 19.36
CA LEU A 299 6.49 2.67 18.71
C LEU A 299 5.32 2.92 19.67
N SER A 300 5.16 2.08 20.70
CA SER A 300 4.16 2.30 21.74
C SER A 300 4.50 3.54 22.57
N ALA A 301 5.76 3.71 22.96
CA ALA A 301 6.22 4.91 23.65
C ALA A 301 6.07 6.17 22.77
N ALA A 302 6.40 6.07 21.48
CA ALA A 302 6.20 7.16 20.53
C ALA A 302 4.72 7.53 20.34
N TRP A 303 3.80 6.55 20.39
CA TRP A 303 2.36 6.81 20.31
C TRP A 303 1.87 7.70 21.46
N GLU A 304 2.40 7.51 22.68
CA GLU A 304 2.01 8.33 23.84
C GLU A 304 2.33 9.84 23.64
N TYR A 305 3.37 10.16 22.87
CA TYR A 305 3.63 11.54 22.48
C TYR A 305 2.70 12.02 21.36
N VAL A 306 2.40 11.15 20.38
CA VAL A 306 1.50 11.48 19.27
C VAL A 306 0.08 11.75 19.79
N ARG A 307 -0.47 10.91 20.66
CA ARG A 307 -1.80 11.13 21.26
C ARG A 307 -1.90 12.47 22.01
N GLY A 308 -0.84 12.87 22.72
CA GLY A 308 -0.81 14.12 23.47
C GLY A 308 -0.94 15.37 22.58
N THR A 309 -0.60 15.26 21.29
CA THR A 309 -0.77 16.36 20.34
C THR A 309 -2.23 16.68 20.01
N PHE A 310 -3.16 15.75 20.29
CA PHE A 310 -4.61 15.95 20.15
C PHE A 310 -5.23 16.54 21.42
N GLU A 311 -4.76 16.13 22.60
CA GLU A 311 -5.26 16.61 23.90
C GLU A 311 -5.01 18.13 24.07
N SER A 312 -3.95 18.67 23.43
CA SER A 312 -3.70 20.13 23.35
C SER A 312 -4.74 20.95 22.54
N ARG A 313 -5.73 20.32 21.88
CA ARG A 313 -6.85 21.02 21.21
C ARG A 313 -8.05 21.30 22.14
N GLU A 314 -8.14 20.64 23.29
CA GLU A 314 -9.36 20.63 24.13
C GLU A 314 -9.33 21.58 25.33
N ALA A 315 -8.38 22.52 25.40
CA ALA A 315 -8.42 23.59 26.39
C ALA A 315 -9.00 24.87 25.76
N PRO A 316 -10.32 25.18 25.93
CA PRO A 316 -10.76 26.55 25.79
C PRO A 316 -10.15 27.37 26.93
N GLU A 317 -9.53 28.51 26.58
CA GLU A 317 -9.25 29.57 27.55
C GLU A 317 -10.59 29.96 28.22
N ALA A 318 -10.63 29.81 29.55
CA ALA A 318 -11.72 30.25 30.40
C ALA A 318 -11.51 31.69 30.86
#